data_AF-A0A448TA16-F1
#
_entry.id   AF-A0A448TA16-F1
#
_cell.length_a   1.000
_cell.length_b   1.000
_cell.length_c   1.000
_cell.angle_alpha   90.00
_cell.angle_beta   90.00
_cell.angle_gamma   90.00
#
_symmetry.space_group_name_H-M   'P 1'
#
loop_
_entity.id
_entity.type
_entity.pdbx_description
1 polymer ?
#
loop_
_entity_poly.entity_id
_entity_poly.type
_entity_poly.pdbx_seq_one_letter_code
_entity_poly.pdbx_strand_id
1 'polypeptide(L)'
;MQNIQYLFNADLIPEHQAEFVQSLLTCKNFDNSDRLLGFSKGRGTTWFLDTSAELGINVVLRHYYRGGLFGKIIKDSYFFTRFEATRAYKEFFLLQQMLAWGLPVPRPVAIKVERNFCCYRADIMLEKLENTQDLSKILQSHSLSNEQYEQIGKLIRHLHNHQIHHSDLNIHNILLGNDGKFWLIDFDKCGIEPGENWKQNNLDRLLRSFKKEQGRLNIFFSEENWQAVLRGYTL
;
A
#
# COMPACT_ATOMS: atom_id res chain seq x y z
N MET A 1 24.46 20.16 -4.05
CA MET A 1 23.34 20.40 -3.12
C MET A 1 22.34 19.28 -3.29
N GLN A 2 22.07 18.51 -2.24
CA GLN A 2 20.91 17.61 -2.21
C GLN A 2 19.66 18.48 -2.18
N ASN A 3 18.79 18.32 -3.17
CA ASN A 3 17.50 19.00 -3.18
C ASN A 3 16.47 18.04 -2.58
N ILE A 4 16.11 18.27 -1.32
CA ILE A 4 15.13 17.46 -0.59
C ILE A 4 13.81 18.22 -0.59
N GLN A 5 12.75 17.55 -1.00
CA GLN A 5 11.39 18.08 -0.99
C GLN A 5 10.50 17.18 -0.13
N TYR A 6 9.64 17.81 0.66
CA TYR A 6 8.63 17.15 1.47
C TYR A 6 7.25 17.59 1.01
N LEU A 7 6.27 16.71 1.17
CA LEU A 7 4.85 17.03 1.03
C LEU A 7 4.11 16.34 2.18
N PHE A 8 3.24 17.10 2.86
CA PHE A 8 2.46 16.64 4.00
C PHE A 8 0.97 16.68 3.65
N ASN A 9 0.20 15.77 4.23
CA ASN A 9 -1.25 15.86 4.20
C ASN A 9 -1.69 16.91 5.22
N ALA A 10 -2.12 18.07 4.74
CA ALA A 10 -2.50 19.21 5.59
C ALA A 10 -3.68 18.92 6.52
N ASP A 11 -4.53 17.93 6.20
CA ASP A 11 -5.64 17.52 7.06
C ASP A 11 -5.19 16.67 8.24
N LEU A 12 -3.99 16.08 8.18
CA LEU A 12 -3.43 15.21 9.21
C LEU A 12 -2.27 15.85 9.96
N ILE A 13 -1.43 16.58 9.25
CA ILE A 13 -0.17 17.12 9.75
C ILE A 13 -0.26 18.64 9.76
N PRO A 14 -0.68 19.25 10.88
CA PRO A 14 -0.60 20.69 11.05
C PRO A 14 0.86 21.16 11.04
N GLU A 15 1.08 22.44 10.72
CA GLU A 15 2.42 23.00 10.50
C GLU A 15 3.39 22.77 11.67
N HIS A 16 2.90 22.85 12.91
CA HIS A 16 3.70 22.62 14.12
C HIS A 16 4.19 21.17 14.28
N GLN A 17 3.64 20.20 13.55
CA GLN A 17 4.08 18.79 13.55
C GLN A 17 4.99 18.44 12.36
N ALA A 18 5.19 19.38 11.41
CA ALA A 18 5.95 19.11 10.20
C ALA A 18 7.41 18.71 10.51
N GLU A 19 8.07 19.38 11.46
CA GLU A 19 9.45 19.05 11.86
C GLU A 19 9.57 17.63 12.43
N PHE A 20 8.60 17.21 13.25
CA PHE A 20 8.55 15.86 13.79
C PHE A 20 8.43 14.82 12.66
N VAL A 21 7.50 15.01 11.73
CA VAL A 21 7.31 14.09 10.58
C VAL A 21 8.55 14.07 9.68
N GLN A 22 9.20 15.22 9.45
CA GLN A 22 10.47 15.29 8.70
C GLN A 22 11.59 14.50 9.37
N SER A 23 11.66 14.52 10.71
CA SER A 23 12.67 13.76 11.46
C SER A 23 12.51 12.25 11.23
N LEU A 24 11.27 11.76 11.24
CA LEU A 24 10.96 10.36 10.96
C LEU A 24 11.29 9.97 9.50
N LEU A 25 10.91 10.80 8.53
CA LEU A 25 11.24 10.59 7.10
C LEU A 25 12.75 10.67 6.81
N THR A 26 13.53 11.24 7.72
CA THR A 26 14.99 11.35 7.58
C THR A 26 15.73 10.19 8.21
N CYS A 27 15.14 9.57 9.24
CA CYS A 27 15.66 8.35 9.82
C CYS A 27 15.63 7.20 8.81
N LYS A 28 16.75 6.48 8.68
CA LYS A 28 16.88 5.36 7.73
C LYS A 28 16.72 3.98 8.37
N ASN A 29 16.78 3.89 9.71
CA ASN A 29 16.65 2.64 10.45
C ASN A 29 16.01 2.88 11.82
N PHE A 30 14.99 2.08 12.14
CA PHE A 30 14.25 2.14 13.41
C PHE A 30 14.44 0.90 14.30
N ASP A 31 15.37 -0.01 14.00
CA ASP A 31 15.59 -1.28 14.72
C ASP A 31 15.71 -1.11 16.26
N ASN A 32 16.29 0.01 16.73
CA ASN A 32 16.47 0.30 18.16
C ASN A 32 15.60 1.48 18.64
N SER A 33 14.58 1.88 17.89
CA SER A 33 13.68 2.95 18.29
C SER A 33 12.63 2.42 19.27
N ASP A 34 12.39 3.19 20.33
CA ASP A 34 11.26 3.05 21.25
C ASP A 34 9.89 3.15 20.56
N ARG A 35 9.82 3.75 19.37
CA ARG A 35 8.61 3.85 18.55
C ARG A 35 8.33 2.60 17.72
N LEU A 36 9.24 1.64 17.65
CA LEU A 36 9.09 0.51 16.73
C LEU A 36 7.99 -0.45 17.22
N LEU A 37 6.85 -0.44 16.53
CA LEU A 37 5.75 -1.41 16.75
C LEU A 37 6.02 -2.73 16.03
N GLY A 38 6.85 -2.69 15.00
CA GLY A 38 7.25 -3.85 14.21
C GLY A 38 7.78 -3.46 12.85
N PHE A 39 8.14 -4.45 12.03
CA PHE A 39 8.57 -4.23 10.66
C PHE A 39 8.18 -5.41 9.76
N SER A 40 8.12 -5.16 8.46
CA SER A 40 8.02 -6.20 7.44
C SER A 40 9.19 -6.09 6.48
N LYS A 41 9.70 -7.25 6.02
CA LYS A 41 10.80 -7.33 5.04
C LYS A 41 10.28 -7.91 3.73
N GLY A 42 10.56 -7.20 2.64
CA GLY A 42 10.29 -7.63 1.27
C GLY A 42 11.42 -7.16 0.35
N ARG A 43 11.09 -6.34 -0.66
CA ARG A 43 12.12 -5.64 -1.47
C ARG A 43 12.88 -4.57 -0.68
N GLY A 44 12.35 -4.22 0.49
CA GLY A 44 12.93 -3.33 1.48
C GLY A 44 12.25 -3.52 2.83
N THR A 45 12.57 -2.65 3.78
CA THR A 45 11.93 -2.64 5.10
C THR A 45 10.78 -1.65 5.13
N THR A 46 9.63 -2.12 5.60
CA THR A 46 8.49 -1.28 5.98
C THR A 46 8.45 -1.21 7.50
N TRP A 47 8.53 -0.01 8.06
CA TRP A 47 8.55 0.24 9.50
C TRP A 47 7.15 0.63 9.99
N PHE A 48 6.70 -0.01 11.06
CA PHE A 48 5.47 0.35 11.76
C PHE A 48 5.87 1.12 13.02
N LEU A 49 5.45 2.38 13.14
CA LEU A 49 5.91 3.30 14.17
C LEU A 49 4.75 3.80 15.03
N ASP A 50 4.98 3.86 16.34
CA ASP A 50 4.14 4.55 17.30
C ASP A 50 4.37 6.05 17.20
N THR A 51 3.33 6.71 16.73
CA THR A 51 3.24 8.17 16.63
C THR A 51 1.91 8.64 17.21
N SER A 52 1.23 7.80 17.99
CA SER A 52 -0.12 8.06 18.50
C SER A 52 -0.14 9.24 19.46
N ALA A 53 0.91 9.41 20.27
CA ALA A 53 1.04 10.53 21.20
C ALA A 53 1.19 11.88 20.49
N GLU A 54 1.92 11.94 19.38
CA GLU A 54 2.18 13.18 18.64
C GLU A 54 1.13 13.46 17.56
N LEU A 55 0.73 12.45 16.80
CA LEU A 55 -0.10 12.59 15.60
C LEU A 55 -1.54 12.07 15.79
N GLY A 56 -1.84 11.40 16.91
CA GLY A 56 -3.13 10.71 17.12
C GLY A 56 -3.31 9.45 16.28
N ILE A 57 -2.30 9.05 15.50
CA ILE A 57 -2.30 7.87 14.64
C ILE A 57 -0.94 7.20 14.69
N ASN A 58 -0.90 5.90 14.42
CA ASN A 58 0.35 5.20 14.10
C ASN A 58 0.62 5.26 12.61
N VAL A 59 1.89 5.12 12.23
CA VAL A 59 2.30 5.25 10.82
C VAL A 59 3.07 4.05 10.31
N VAL A 60 2.98 3.87 9.00
CA VAL A 60 3.78 2.94 8.21
C VAL A 60 4.71 3.75 7.33
N LEU A 61 6.01 3.56 7.50
CA LEU A 61 7.05 4.21 6.70
C LEU A 61 7.69 3.18 5.76
N ARG A 62 7.73 3.48 4.46
CA ARG A 62 8.49 2.68 3.48
C ARG A 62 9.36 3.55 2.60
N HIS A 63 10.47 2.94 2.19
CA HIS A 63 11.38 3.48 1.19
C HIS A 63 11.12 2.84 -0.18
N TYR A 64 11.12 3.62 -1.26
CA TYR A 64 10.93 3.09 -2.62
C TYR A 64 12.22 2.55 -3.23
N TYR A 65 12.37 1.22 -3.26
CA TYR A 65 13.50 0.56 -3.95
C TYR A 65 13.22 0.34 -5.45
N ARG A 66 14.26 0.39 -6.29
CA ARG A 66 14.17 0.01 -7.72
C ARG A 66 14.09 -1.52 -7.89
N GLY A 67 13.26 -1.99 -8.83
CA GLY A 67 13.17 -3.41 -9.23
C GLY A 67 13.78 -3.71 -10.60
N GLY A 68 14.11 -4.98 -10.88
CA GLY A 68 14.63 -5.49 -12.16
C GLY A 68 16.12 -5.89 -12.13
N LEU A 69 16.66 -6.45 -13.24
CA LEU A 69 18.07 -6.89 -13.36
C LEU A 69 19.08 -5.75 -13.07
N PHE A 70 18.67 -4.49 -13.30
CA PHE A 70 19.42 -3.27 -12.97
C PHE A 70 19.43 -2.91 -11.47
N GLY A 71 18.58 -3.53 -10.65
CA GLY A 71 18.54 -3.35 -9.19
C GLY A 71 19.75 -3.94 -8.45
N LYS A 72 20.62 -4.69 -9.14
CA LYS A 72 21.88 -5.21 -8.58
C LYS A 72 23.04 -4.20 -8.63
N ILE A 73 22.99 -3.18 -9.49
CA ILE A 73 24.12 -2.27 -9.76
C ILE A 73 23.84 -0.83 -9.30
N ILE A 74 22.60 -0.35 -9.39
CA ILE A 74 22.23 1.00 -8.93
C ILE A 74 21.01 0.90 -8.03
N LYS A 75 21.29 0.81 -6.72
CA LYS A 75 20.27 0.42 -5.73
C LYS A 75 19.15 1.45 -5.53
N ASP A 76 19.30 2.71 -5.97
CA ASP A 76 18.42 3.76 -5.46
C ASP A 76 18.42 5.09 -6.28
N SER A 77 17.95 5.08 -7.55
CA SER A 77 18.13 6.28 -8.40
C SER A 77 17.15 6.49 -9.58
N TYR A 78 15.84 6.67 -9.38
CA TYR A 78 14.87 6.93 -10.49
C TYR A 78 15.21 8.18 -11.32
N PHE A 79 15.10 8.17 -12.66
CA PHE A 79 15.36 9.38 -13.45
C PHE A 79 14.38 10.48 -13.04
N PHE A 80 14.92 11.61 -12.59
CA PHE A 80 14.14 12.72 -12.09
C PHE A 80 13.84 13.69 -13.23
N THR A 81 12.57 13.82 -13.57
CA THR A 81 12.07 14.86 -14.47
C THR A 81 11.48 16.02 -13.66
N ARG A 82 10.52 15.73 -12.78
CA ARG A 82 9.86 16.67 -11.85
C ARG A 82 9.35 15.95 -10.61
N PHE A 83 9.08 16.70 -9.54
CA PHE A 83 8.61 16.16 -8.25
C PHE A 83 7.29 15.38 -8.39
N GLU A 84 6.37 15.90 -9.21
CA GLU A 84 5.04 15.34 -9.46
C GLU A 84 5.09 14.03 -10.28
N ALA A 85 6.21 13.77 -10.95
CA ALA A 85 6.41 12.55 -11.71
C ALA A 85 6.94 11.40 -10.83
N THR A 86 7.32 11.67 -9.59
CA THR A 86 7.89 10.67 -8.68
C THR A 86 6.82 9.67 -8.23
N ARG A 87 7.25 8.43 -7.94
CA ARG A 87 6.35 7.36 -7.45
C ARG A 87 5.62 7.77 -6.17
N ALA A 88 6.35 8.35 -5.21
CA ALA A 88 5.80 8.81 -3.94
C ALA A 88 4.70 9.85 -4.13
N TYR A 89 4.94 10.86 -4.98
CA TYR A 89 3.92 11.86 -5.29
C TYR A 89 2.68 11.25 -5.92
N LYS A 90 2.86 10.40 -6.94
CA LYS A 90 1.74 9.76 -7.63
C LYS A 90 0.89 8.90 -6.68
N GLU A 91 1.53 8.10 -5.83
CA GLU A 91 0.82 7.28 -4.86
C GLU A 91 0.12 8.12 -3.78
N PHE A 92 0.78 9.15 -3.26
CA PHE A 92 0.20 10.07 -2.28
C PHE A 92 -1.11 10.71 -2.80
N PHE A 93 -1.07 11.28 -4.01
CA PHE A 93 -2.27 11.91 -4.59
C PHE A 93 -3.32 10.91 -5.03
N LEU A 94 -2.94 9.72 -5.50
CA LEU A 94 -3.89 8.66 -5.81
C LEU A 94 -4.65 8.25 -4.54
N LEU A 95 -3.95 8.04 -3.42
CA LEU A 95 -4.58 7.69 -2.14
C LEU A 95 -5.51 8.80 -1.64
N GLN A 96 -5.12 10.08 -1.74
CA GLN A 96 -6.02 11.19 -1.42
C GLN A 96 -7.30 11.18 -2.26
N GLN A 97 -7.16 10.96 -3.56
CA GLN A 97 -8.32 10.90 -4.46
C GLN A 97 -9.23 9.70 -4.13
N MET A 98 -8.63 8.56 -3.79
CA MET A 98 -9.37 7.35 -3.41
C MET A 98 -10.16 7.54 -2.12
N LEU A 99 -9.60 8.23 -1.13
CA LEU A 99 -10.30 8.59 0.11
C LEU A 99 -11.48 9.52 -0.17
N ALA A 100 -11.30 10.51 -1.05
CA ALA A 100 -12.39 11.39 -1.48
C ALA A 100 -13.52 10.63 -2.19
N TRP A 101 -13.23 9.46 -2.78
CA TRP A 101 -14.23 8.54 -3.33
C TRP A 101 -14.79 7.53 -2.32
N GLY A 102 -14.36 7.58 -1.05
CA GLY A 102 -14.81 6.67 -0.01
C GLY A 102 -14.20 5.27 -0.08
N LEU A 103 -13.13 5.06 -0.86
CA LEU A 103 -12.47 3.75 -0.97
C LEU A 103 -11.69 3.43 0.31
N PRO A 104 -11.70 2.16 0.76
CA PRO A 104 -11.04 1.75 2.01
C PRO A 104 -9.54 1.55 1.79
N VAL A 105 -8.80 2.66 1.83
CA VAL A 105 -7.34 2.72 1.70
C VAL A 105 -6.71 3.49 2.85
N PRO A 106 -5.42 3.29 3.15
CA PRO A 106 -4.75 4.05 4.21
C PRO A 106 -4.64 5.53 3.86
N ARG A 107 -4.74 6.40 4.87
CA ARG A 107 -4.50 7.83 4.66
C ARG A 107 -3.03 8.10 4.35
N PRO A 108 -2.70 8.84 3.29
CA PRO A 108 -1.34 9.26 3.05
C PRO A 108 -1.00 10.38 4.03
N VAL A 109 0.13 10.25 4.74
CA VAL A 109 0.55 11.18 5.80
C VAL A 109 1.55 12.18 5.23
N ALA A 110 2.63 11.68 4.64
CA ALA A 110 3.67 12.53 4.06
C ALA A 110 4.54 11.75 3.07
N ILE A 111 5.25 12.48 2.21
CA ILE A 111 6.33 11.94 1.37
C ILE A 111 7.58 12.78 1.50
N LYS A 112 8.71 12.14 1.21
CA LYS A 112 10.01 12.79 1.04
C LYS A 112 10.59 12.35 -0.29
N VAL A 113 11.14 13.30 -1.05
CA VAL A 113 11.89 13.03 -2.27
C VAL A 113 13.25 13.69 -2.16
N GLU A 114 14.31 12.90 -2.26
CA GLU A 114 15.69 13.35 -2.29
C GLU A 114 16.22 13.27 -3.72
N ARG A 115 16.54 14.41 -4.35
CA ARG A 115 17.14 14.45 -5.68
C ARG A 115 18.66 14.48 -5.61
N ASN A 116 19.30 13.58 -6.34
CA ASN A 116 20.73 13.49 -6.58
C ASN A 116 21.01 13.50 -8.08
N PHE A 117 21.55 14.61 -8.60
CA PHE A 117 21.79 14.82 -10.05
C PHE A 117 20.52 14.58 -10.89
N CYS A 118 20.57 13.61 -11.81
CA CYS A 118 19.46 13.20 -12.67
C CYS A 118 18.59 12.11 -12.03
N CYS A 119 18.81 11.79 -10.75
CA CYS A 119 18.13 10.70 -10.06
C CYS A 119 17.40 11.17 -8.80
N TYR A 120 16.44 10.37 -8.32
CA TYR A 120 15.79 10.59 -7.03
C TYR A 120 15.62 9.31 -6.22
N ARG A 121 15.49 9.51 -4.91
CA ARG A 121 15.06 8.55 -3.88
C ARG A 121 13.80 9.07 -3.24
N ALA A 122 12.94 8.19 -2.75
CA ALA A 122 11.73 8.65 -2.11
C ALA A 122 11.27 7.72 -0.98
N ASP A 123 10.61 8.32 -0.02
CA ASP A 123 9.97 7.69 1.13
C ASP A 123 8.50 8.12 1.16
N ILE A 124 7.62 7.22 1.60
CA ILE A 124 6.21 7.53 1.85
C ILE A 124 5.82 7.03 3.24
N MET A 125 5.12 7.89 3.96
CA MET A 125 4.50 7.63 5.25
C MET A 125 2.99 7.56 5.05
N LEU A 126 2.40 6.46 5.47
CA LEU A 126 0.97 6.21 5.46
C LEU A 126 0.47 6.01 6.89
N GLU A 127 -0.81 6.21 7.13
CA GLU A 127 -1.45 5.74 8.34
C GLU A 127 -1.37 4.21 8.43
N LYS A 128 -1.04 3.71 9.63
CA LYS A 128 -1.16 2.30 9.95
C LYS A 128 -2.62 1.99 10.24
N LEU A 129 -3.20 1.09 9.44
CA LEU A 129 -4.55 0.59 9.66
C LEU A 129 -4.56 -0.30 10.92
N GLU A 130 -5.11 0.23 12.01
CA GLU A 130 -5.20 -0.47 13.29
C GLU A 130 -6.18 -1.64 13.25
N ASN A 131 -5.90 -2.67 14.04
CA ASN A 131 -6.76 -3.87 14.17
C ASN A 131 -7.06 -4.56 12.83
N THR A 132 -6.10 -4.53 11.90
CA THR A 132 -6.19 -5.21 10.61
C THR A 132 -5.17 -6.33 10.50
N GLN A 133 -5.52 -7.38 9.75
CA GLN A 133 -4.62 -8.49 9.45
C GLN A 133 -4.58 -8.78 7.95
N ASP A 134 -3.38 -9.10 7.46
CA ASP A 134 -3.13 -9.56 6.10
C ASP A 134 -3.96 -10.80 5.78
N LEU A 135 -4.67 -10.77 4.65
CA LEU A 135 -5.59 -11.85 4.26
C LEU A 135 -4.86 -13.20 4.09
N SER A 136 -3.62 -13.21 3.60
CA SER A 136 -2.82 -14.44 3.55
C SER A 136 -2.52 -15.00 4.95
N LYS A 137 -2.38 -14.16 5.98
CA LYS A 137 -2.20 -14.64 7.36
C LYS A 137 -3.49 -15.23 7.92
N ILE A 138 -4.62 -14.55 7.71
CA ILE A 138 -5.94 -15.03 8.13
C ILE A 138 -6.21 -16.41 7.53
N LEU A 139 -6.00 -16.54 6.22
CA LEU A 139 -6.27 -17.77 5.49
C LEU A 139 -5.29 -18.90 5.81
N GLN A 140 -4.21 -18.68 6.56
CA GLN A 140 -3.40 -19.79 7.12
C GLN A 140 -4.06 -20.40 8.36
N SER A 141 -4.94 -19.67 9.03
CA SER A 141 -5.55 -20.07 10.30
C SER A 141 -6.99 -20.54 10.16
N HIS A 142 -7.79 -19.92 9.28
CA HIS A 142 -9.17 -20.33 9.02
C HIS A 142 -9.66 -19.87 7.64
N SER A 143 -10.75 -20.46 7.16
CA SER A 143 -11.45 -19.98 5.96
C SER A 143 -12.24 -18.71 6.25
N LEU A 144 -12.54 -17.95 5.20
CA LEU A 144 -13.59 -16.93 5.21
C LEU A 144 -14.92 -17.52 4.77
N SER A 145 -16.02 -16.87 5.14
CA SER A 145 -17.35 -17.20 4.60
C SER A 145 -17.48 -16.76 3.14
N ASN A 146 -18.48 -17.30 2.43
CA ASN A 146 -18.75 -16.89 1.05
C ASN A 146 -19.15 -15.42 0.97
N GLU A 147 -19.86 -14.89 1.97
CA GLU A 147 -20.24 -13.47 2.06
C GLU A 147 -19.01 -12.57 2.17
N GLN A 148 -17.98 -12.98 2.92
CA GLN A 148 -16.73 -12.25 3.04
C GLN A 148 -15.93 -12.27 1.73
N TYR A 149 -15.91 -13.39 1.01
CA TYR A 149 -15.32 -13.42 -0.33
C TYR A 149 -16.09 -12.54 -1.33
N GLU A 150 -17.42 -12.50 -1.24
CA GLU A 150 -18.23 -11.57 -2.04
C GLU A 150 -17.94 -10.10 -1.69
N GLN A 151 -17.66 -9.76 -0.43
CA GLN A 151 -17.21 -8.42 -0.04
C GLN A 151 -15.87 -8.04 -0.69
N ILE A 152 -14.93 -8.98 -0.80
CA ILE A 152 -13.67 -8.78 -1.55
C ILE A 152 -13.97 -8.48 -3.02
N GLY A 153 -14.87 -9.25 -3.65
CA GLY A 153 -15.32 -9.02 -5.01
C GLY A 153 -15.90 -7.62 -5.22
N LYS A 154 -16.80 -7.18 -4.33
CA LYS A 154 -17.40 -5.85 -4.35
C LYS A 154 -16.37 -4.73 -4.16
N LEU A 155 -15.40 -4.93 -3.26
CA LEU A 155 -14.31 -3.99 -3.04
C LEU A 155 -13.48 -3.78 -4.32
N ILE A 156 -13.12 -4.86 -5.00
CA ILE A 156 -12.38 -4.80 -6.27
C ILE A 156 -13.24 -4.15 -7.36
N ARG A 157 -14.54 -4.46 -7.41
CA ARG A 157 -15.46 -3.81 -8.35
C ARG A 157 -15.54 -2.30 -8.10
N HIS A 158 -15.63 -1.88 -6.84
CA HIS A 158 -15.68 -0.48 -6.47
C HIS A 158 -14.41 0.26 -6.92
N LEU A 159 -13.24 -0.35 -6.72
CA LEU A 159 -11.95 0.14 -7.24
C LEU A 159 -11.97 0.31 -8.76
N HIS A 160 -12.44 -0.72 -9.47
CA HIS A 160 -12.49 -0.74 -10.94
C HIS A 160 -13.55 0.22 -11.52
N ASN A 161 -14.64 0.51 -10.80
CA ASN A 161 -15.63 1.51 -11.19
C ASN A 161 -15.01 2.91 -11.24
N HIS A 162 -14.05 3.20 -10.36
CA HIS A 162 -13.24 4.42 -10.38
C HIS A 162 -12.04 4.35 -11.35
N GLN A 163 -11.96 3.31 -12.18
CA GLN A 163 -10.89 3.09 -13.16
C GLN A 163 -9.50 3.00 -12.52
N ILE A 164 -9.42 2.58 -11.25
CA ILE A 164 -8.13 2.43 -10.58
C ILE A 164 -7.56 1.05 -10.91
N HIS A 165 -6.44 1.05 -11.63
CA HIS A 165 -5.68 -0.15 -11.93
C HIS A 165 -4.67 -0.41 -10.80
N HIS A 166 -4.85 -1.52 -10.09
CA HIS A 166 -3.93 -1.96 -9.06
C HIS A 166 -2.83 -2.85 -9.64
N SER A 167 -1.63 -2.31 -9.82
CA SER A 167 -0.55 -2.99 -10.57
C SER A 167 -0.07 -4.29 -9.91
N ASP A 168 -0.24 -4.43 -8.60
CA ASP A 168 0.13 -5.63 -7.83
C ASP A 168 -1.00 -6.16 -6.92
N LEU A 169 -2.23 -6.25 -7.45
CA LEU A 169 -3.37 -6.80 -6.68
C LEU A 169 -3.12 -8.26 -6.28
N ASN A 170 -2.97 -8.51 -4.98
CA ASN A 170 -2.70 -9.84 -4.42
C ASN A 170 -3.21 -9.93 -2.96
N ILE A 171 -3.30 -11.13 -2.40
CA ILE A 171 -3.86 -11.35 -1.06
C ILE A 171 -3.04 -10.74 0.09
N HIS A 172 -1.76 -10.40 -0.10
CA HIS A 172 -1.00 -9.66 0.93
C HIS A 172 -1.36 -8.17 0.97
N ASN A 173 -1.92 -7.66 -0.12
CA ASN A 173 -2.36 -6.28 -0.25
C ASN A 173 -3.85 -6.09 0.09
N ILE A 174 -4.50 -7.13 0.62
CA ILE A 174 -5.85 -7.09 1.16
C ILE A 174 -5.75 -7.31 2.67
N LEU A 175 -6.25 -6.36 3.45
CA LEU A 175 -6.35 -6.49 4.91
C LEU A 175 -7.81 -6.65 5.32
N LEU A 176 -8.07 -7.44 6.37
CA LEU A 176 -9.36 -7.52 7.03
C LEU A 176 -9.25 -6.90 8.42
N GLY A 177 -10.11 -5.93 8.71
CA GLY A 177 -10.26 -5.36 10.04
C GLY A 177 -11.12 -6.23 10.96
N ASN A 178 -10.93 -6.09 12.26
CA ASN A 178 -11.79 -6.72 13.29
C ASN A 178 -13.26 -6.26 13.19
N ASP A 179 -13.52 -5.15 12.52
CA ASP A 179 -14.85 -4.64 12.17
C ASP A 179 -15.50 -5.38 10.98
N GLY A 180 -14.81 -6.35 10.38
CA GLY A 180 -15.24 -7.09 9.21
C GLY A 180 -15.02 -6.34 7.88
N LYS A 181 -14.37 -5.18 7.91
CA LYS A 181 -14.14 -4.36 6.71
C LYS A 181 -12.84 -4.76 6.02
N PHE A 182 -12.90 -4.90 4.69
CA PHE A 182 -11.72 -5.11 3.87
C PHE A 182 -11.09 -3.78 3.44
N TRP A 183 -9.76 -3.73 3.44
CA TRP A 183 -8.94 -2.60 3.03
C TRP A 183 -7.95 -3.04 1.95
N LEU A 184 -7.60 -2.11 1.05
CA LEU A 184 -6.53 -2.29 0.08
C LEU A 184 -5.32 -1.44 0.47
N ILE A 185 -4.12 -1.99 0.28
CA ILE A 185 -2.85 -1.31 0.53
C ILE A 185 -1.89 -1.49 -0.66
N ASP A 186 -0.77 -0.77 -0.63
CA ASP A 186 0.29 -0.82 -1.64
C ASP A 186 -0.14 -0.40 -3.06
N PHE A 187 -0.38 0.90 -3.22
CA PHE A 187 -0.76 1.53 -4.48
C PHE A 187 0.46 1.99 -5.30
N ASP A 188 1.62 1.42 -5.02
CA ASP A 188 2.83 1.74 -5.74
C ASP A 188 2.68 1.32 -7.22
N LYS A 189 3.01 2.24 -8.15
CA LYS A 189 2.75 2.10 -9.61
C LYS A 189 1.28 1.90 -10.00
N CYS A 190 0.34 2.13 -9.10
CA CYS A 190 -1.08 2.15 -9.44
C CYS A 190 -1.47 3.51 -10.03
N GLY A 191 -2.64 3.57 -10.65
CA GLY A 191 -3.13 4.80 -11.26
C GLY A 191 -4.55 4.66 -11.79
N ILE A 192 -5.10 5.79 -12.23
CA ILE A 192 -6.39 5.84 -12.93
C ILE A 192 -6.09 5.52 -14.40
N GLU A 193 -6.54 4.35 -14.87
CA GLU A 193 -6.34 3.86 -16.21
C GLU A 193 -7.71 3.59 -16.87
N PRO A 194 -8.15 4.44 -17.82
CA PRO A 194 -9.39 4.20 -18.53
C PRO A 194 -9.36 2.89 -19.33
N GLY A 195 -10.39 2.07 -19.17
CA GLY A 195 -10.61 0.87 -19.97
C GLY A 195 -11.02 -0.35 -19.15
N GLU A 196 -11.39 -1.41 -19.86
CA GLU A 196 -11.86 -2.67 -19.26
C GLU A 196 -10.81 -3.79 -19.38
N ASN A 197 -9.90 -3.70 -20.35
CA ASN A 197 -8.96 -4.77 -20.71
C ASN A 197 -8.03 -5.18 -19.54
N TRP A 198 -7.68 -4.24 -18.67
CA TRP A 198 -6.79 -4.52 -17.53
C TRP A 198 -7.53 -5.10 -16.32
N LYS A 199 -8.86 -4.96 -16.22
CA LYS A 199 -9.64 -5.40 -15.04
C LYS A 199 -9.60 -6.91 -14.87
N GLN A 200 -9.76 -7.65 -15.97
CA GLN A 200 -9.63 -9.11 -15.94
C GLN A 200 -8.21 -9.53 -15.52
N ASN A 201 -7.19 -8.86 -16.02
CA ASN A 201 -5.80 -9.12 -15.62
C ASN A 201 -5.55 -8.88 -14.12
N ASN A 202 -6.25 -7.92 -13.51
CA ASN A 202 -6.23 -7.67 -12.07
C ASN A 202 -6.87 -8.82 -11.29
N LEU A 203 -8.06 -9.29 -11.70
CA LEU A 203 -8.70 -10.47 -11.10
C LEU A 203 -7.85 -11.73 -11.26
N ASP A 204 -7.29 -11.96 -12.45
CA ASP A 204 -6.42 -13.11 -12.72
C ASP A 204 -5.15 -13.07 -11.88
N ARG A 205 -4.59 -11.88 -11.64
CA ARG A 205 -3.44 -11.70 -10.74
C ARG A 205 -3.79 -12.08 -9.31
N LEU A 206 -4.95 -11.63 -8.83
CA LEU A 206 -5.43 -12.00 -7.50
C LEU A 206 -5.62 -13.51 -7.38
N LEU A 207 -6.29 -14.16 -8.34
CA LEU A 207 -6.47 -15.61 -8.38
C LEU A 207 -5.13 -16.36 -8.37
N ARG A 208 -4.15 -15.91 -9.17
CA ARG A 208 -2.81 -16.49 -9.16
C ARG A 208 -2.16 -16.36 -7.78
N SER A 209 -2.37 -15.26 -7.07
CA SER A 209 -1.83 -15.09 -5.72
C SER A 209 -2.48 -16.06 -4.72
N PHE A 210 -3.80 -16.24 -4.76
CA PHE A 210 -4.47 -17.28 -3.96
C PHE A 210 -3.91 -18.67 -4.25
N LYS A 211 -3.84 -19.09 -5.52
CA LYS A 211 -3.33 -20.42 -5.91
C LYS A 211 -1.87 -20.63 -5.52
N LYS A 212 -1.04 -19.59 -5.67
CA LYS A 212 0.36 -19.63 -5.26
C LYS A 212 0.50 -19.85 -3.76
N GLU A 213 -0.21 -19.07 -2.96
CA GLU A 213 -0.12 -19.14 -1.50
C GLU A 213 -0.84 -20.38 -0.94
N GLN A 214 -1.83 -20.93 -1.67
CA GLN A 214 -2.41 -22.24 -1.37
C GLN A 214 -1.35 -23.35 -1.43
N GLY A 215 -0.49 -23.35 -2.45
CA GLY A 215 0.60 -24.33 -2.55
C GLY A 215 1.79 -24.05 -1.61
N ARG A 216 2.05 -22.79 -1.26
CA ARG A 216 3.22 -22.39 -0.46
C ARG A 216 2.97 -22.38 1.06
N LEU A 217 1.80 -21.89 1.46
CA LEU A 217 1.44 -21.63 2.86
C LEU A 217 0.26 -22.49 3.33
N ASN A 218 -0.29 -23.37 2.48
CA ASN A 218 -1.46 -24.20 2.78
C ASN A 218 -2.67 -23.38 3.25
N ILE A 219 -2.95 -22.26 2.59
CA ILE A 219 -4.09 -21.42 2.96
C ILE A 219 -5.44 -22.11 2.69
N PHE A 220 -6.45 -21.79 3.50
CA PHE A 220 -7.85 -22.19 3.35
C PHE A 220 -8.51 -21.45 2.18
N PHE A 221 -8.31 -21.99 0.98
CA PHE A 221 -8.89 -21.47 -0.25
C PHE A 221 -9.38 -22.62 -1.14
N SER A 222 -10.47 -22.41 -1.86
CA SER A 222 -11.01 -23.35 -2.83
C SER A 222 -11.52 -22.62 -4.08
N GLU A 223 -11.82 -23.37 -5.13
CA GLU A 223 -12.45 -22.79 -6.33
C GLU A 223 -13.84 -22.21 -6.02
N GLU A 224 -14.59 -22.80 -5.08
CA GLU A 224 -15.88 -22.25 -4.63
C GLU A 224 -15.72 -20.85 -4.03
N ASN A 225 -14.66 -20.64 -3.25
CA ASN A 225 -14.35 -19.32 -2.70
C ASN A 225 -14.02 -18.31 -3.80
N TRP A 226 -13.32 -18.72 -4.86
CA TRP A 226 -13.10 -17.85 -6.01
C TRP A 226 -14.40 -17.46 -6.71
N GLN A 227 -15.32 -18.42 -6.88
CA GLN A 227 -16.64 -18.13 -7.45
C GLN A 227 -17.41 -17.13 -6.58
N ALA A 228 -17.26 -17.16 -5.25
CA ALA A 228 -17.81 -16.14 -4.37
C ALA A 228 -17.21 -14.74 -4.63
N VAL A 229 -15.89 -14.63 -4.82
CA VAL A 229 -15.26 -13.36 -5.23
C VAL A 229 -15.86 -12.85 -6.55
N LEU A 230 -15.99 -13.73 -7.56
CA LEU A 230 -16.57 -13.36 -8.86
C LEU A 230 -18.03 -12.92 -8.76
N ARG A 231 -18.86 -13.63 -7.97
CA ARG A 231 -20.24 -13.21 -7.69
C ARG A 231 -20.27 -11.81 -7.09
N GLY A 232 -19.46 -11.57 -6.07
CA GLY A 232 -19.33 -10.25 -5.45
C GLY A 232 -18.92 -9.16 -6.44
N TYR A 233 -18.04 -9.46 -7.40
CA TYR A 233 -17.59 -8.53 -8.43
C TYR A 233 -18.66 -8.17 -9.48
N THR A 234 -19.64 -9.06 -9.69
CA THR A 234 -20.74 -8.87 -10.64
C THR A 234 -21.97 -8.19 -10.05
N LEU A 235 -22.07 -8.11 -8.72
CA LEU A 235 -23.10 -7.36 -7.99
C LEU A 235 -22.82 -5.85 -8.04
#